data_AF-A0A9X0CS70-F1
#
_entry.id   AF-A0A9X0CS70-F1
#
_cell.length_a   1.000
_cell.length_b   1.000
_cell.length_c   1.000
_cell.angle_alpha   90.00
_cell.angle_beta   90.00
_cell.angle_gamma   90.00
#
_symmetry.space_group_name_H-M   'P 1'
#
loop_
_entity.id
_entity.type
_entity.pdbx_description
1 polymer ?
#
loop_
_entity_poly.entity_id
_entity_poly.type
_entity_poly.pdbx_seq_one_letter_code
_entity_poly.pdbx_strand_id
1 'polypeptide(L)'
;MNCVRMAVKYILFAVLCATFVFSCHGGWITWVKLNTSPVCFGAKDNSYGAFTSGKNAFIWAFMLKHQSGGDLNCGNYGGGNSLWGCGANKKDIYTFLTDERNNIIGPRFSKPSEFSTYSVKYELPGYHRPHRP
;
A
#
# COMPACT_ATOMS: atom_id res chain seq x y z
N MET A 1 32.18 10.20 52.53
CA MET A 1 30.77 9.95 52.12
C MET A 1 30.39 10.49 50.73
N ASN A 2 31.33 11.06 49.95
CA ASN A 2 31.01 11.65 48.63
C ASN A 2 31.20 10.71 47.44
N CYS A 3 32.02 9.66 47.58
CA CYS A 3 32.29 8.68 46.52
C CYS A 3 31.10 7.73 46.28
N VAL A 4 30.44 7.26 47.34
CA VAL A 4 29.22 6.42 47.27
C VAL A 4 28.05 7.18 46.63
N ARG A 5 27.90 8.47 46.97
CA ARG A 5 26.81 9.34 46.46
C ARG A 5 26.97 9.69 44.98
N MET A 6 28.21 9.74 44.49
CA MET A 6 28.53 9.91 43.06
C MET A 6 28.25 8.61 42.31
N ALA A 7 28.76 7.48 42.80
CA ALA A 7 28.54 6.16 42.18
C ALA A 7 27.05 5.82 42.02
N VAL A 8 26.21 6.12 43.02
CA VAL A 8 24.75 5.88 42.95
C VAL A 8 24.08 6.69 41.82
N LYS A 9 24.53 7.92 41.57
CA LYS A 9 24.00 8.76 40.46
C LYS A 9 24.40 8.21 39.10
N TYR A 10 25.65 7.77 38.94
CA TYR A 10 26.13 7.17 37.69
C TYR A 10 25.47 5.82 37.41
N ILE A 11 25.23 5.01 38.46
CA ILE A 11 24.50 3.74 38.34
C ILE A 11 23.04 3.99 37.94
N LEU A 12 22.35 4.95 38.56
CA LEU A 12 20.98 5.31 38.19
C LEU A 12 20.88 5.80 36.74
N PHE A 13 21.83 6.62 36.29
CA PHE A 13 21.87 7.13 34.91
C PHE A 13 22.16 6.02 33.89
N ALA A 14 23.05 5.09 34.22
CA ALA A 14 23.34 3.92 33.39
C ALA A 14 22.14 2.96 33.29
N VAL A 15 21.42 2.73 34.39
CA VAL A 15 20.21 1.90 34.41
C VAL A 15 19.06 2.56 33.61
N LEU A 16 18.86 3.87 33.73
CA LEU A 16 17.89 4.62 32.93
C LEU A 16 18.23 4.61 31.43
N CYS A 17 19.53 4.70 31.09
CA CYS A 17 19.97 4.63 29.70
C CYS A 17 19.79 3.21 29.13
N ALA A 18 20.11 2.17 29.91
CA ALA A 18 19.87 0.78 29.51
C ALA A 18 18.37 0.50 29.30
N THR A 19 17.47 1.01 30.14
CA THR A 19 16.03 0.83 29.93
C THR A 19 15.47 1.64 28.77
N PHE A 20 16.02 2.83 28.48
CA PHE A 20 15.64 3.62 27.30
C PHE A 20 16.17 3.02 25.99
N VAL A 21 17.35 2.40 26.00
CA VAL A 21 17.98 1.80 24.80
C VAL A 21 17.30 0.48 24.39
N PHE A 22 16.59 -0.19 25.30
CA PHE A 22 15.94 -1.48 25.01
C PHE A 22 14.63 -1.41 24.20
N SER A 23 14.09 -0.23 23.92
CA SER A 23 12.80 -0.09 23.21
C SER A 23 12.88 0.10 21.69
N CYS A 24 14.07 0.11 21.07
CA CYS A 24 14.21 0.04 19.61
C CYS A 24 14.48 -1.39 19.13
N HIS A 25 13.63 -2.34 19.52
CA HIS A 25 13.51 -3.58 18.76
C HIS A 25 12.85 -3.21 17.42
N GLY A 26 13.61 -3.35 16.33
CA GLY A 26 13.21 -2.96 14.98
C GLY A 26 11.73 -3.25 14.72
N GLY A 27 10.95 -2.19 14.53
CA GLY A 27 9.52 -2.30 14.28
C GLY A 27 9.30 -3.12 13.02
N TRP A 28 8.78 -4.34 13.18
CA TRP A 28 8.38 -5.17 12.06
C TRP A 28 7.30 -4.40 11.31
N ILE A 29 7.50 -4.14 10.01
CA ILE A 29 6.47 -3.52 9.19
C ILE A 29 5.30 -4.50 9.11
N THR A 30 4.25 -4.24 9.88
CA THR A 30 3.04 -5.08 9.88
C THR A 30 2.03 -4.57 8.88
N TRP A 31 1.64 -5.42 7.93
CA TRP A 31 0.49 -5.14 7.07
C TRP A 31 -0.80 -5.19 7.88
N VAL A 32 -1.59 -4.13 7.80
CA VAL A 32 -2.87 -4.03 8.50
C VAL A 32 -3.99 -4.02 7.48
N LYS A 33 -4.93 -4.96 7.59
CA LYS A 33 -6.13 -4.99 6.75
C LYS A 33 -7.00 -3.76 7.06
N LEU A 34 -7.33 -2.98 6.03
CA LEU A 34 -8.13 -1.76 6.17
C LEU A 34 -9.62 -1.97 5.92
N ASN A 35 -9.99 -2.93 5.06
CA ASN A 35 -11.38 -3.24 4.74
C ASN A 35 -11.96 -4.31 5.69
N THR A 36 -13.19 -4.07 6.16
CA THR A 36 -13.95 -5.04 6.96
C THR A 36 -14.62 -6.10 6.08
N SER A 37 -15.23 -5.68 4.97
CA SER A 37 -15.88 -6.53 3.96
C SER A 37 -15.07 -6.56 2.65
N PRO A 38 -15.27 -7.58 1.77
CA PRO A 38 -14.66 -7.59 0.43
C PRO A 38 -14.97 -6.30 -0.34
N VAL A 39 -13.96 -5.74 -1.00
CA VAL A 39 -14.10 -4.53 -1.83
C VAL A 39 -14.10 -4.97 -3.29
N CYS A 40 -15.26 -4.86 -3.94
CA CYS A 40 -15.44 -5.21 -5.34
C CYS A 40 -15.49 -3.94 -6.19
N PHE A 41 -14.87 -3.96 -7.36
CA PHE A 41 -14.89 -2.84 -8.30
C PHE A 41 -14.95 -3.36 -9.74
N GLY A 42 -15.62 -2.61 -10.61
CA GLY A 42 -15.67 -2.82 -12.04
C GLY A 42 -14.76 -1.87 -12.81
N ALA A 43 -14.67 -2.09 -14.12
CA ALA A 43 -13.75 -1.39 -15.01
C ALA A 43 -14.36 -0.18 -15.74
N LYS A 44 -15.65 0.11 -15.56
CA LYS A 44 -16.38 1.15 -16.31
C LYS A 44 -17.47 1.84 -15.48
N ASP A 45 -18.01 2.93 -16.00
CA ASP A 45 -19.23 3.59 -15.48
C ASP A 45 -19.14 3.98 -13.99
N ASN A 46 -17.96 4.40 -13.52
CA ASN A 46 -17.70 4.74 -12.11
C ASN A 46 -18.06 3.62 -11.12
N SER A 47 -17.98 2.35 -11.53
CA SER A 47 -18.21 1.19 -10.66
C SER A 47 -17.03 0.89 -9.71
N TYR A 48 -16.51 1.90 -9.02
CA TYR A 48 -15.41 1.73 -8.06
C TYR A 48 -15.87 1.06 -6.76
N GLY A 49 -14.93 0.38 -6.11
CA GLY A 49 -15.13 -0.23 -4.81
C GLY A 49 -14.75 0.76 -3.71
N ALA A 50 -15.73 1.20 -2.92
CA ALA A 50 -15.51 2.11 -1.80
C ALA A 50 -15.46 1.34 -0.47
N PHE A 51 -14.62 1.80 0.44
CA PHE A 51 -14.61 1.33 1.82
C PHE A 51 -14.15 2.45 2.76
N THR A 52 -14.58 2.38 4.01
CA THR A 52 -14.10 3.27 5.07
C THR A 52 -13.22 2.47 6.01
N SER A 53 -12.01 2.97 6.28
CA SER A 53 -11.18 2.41 7.33
C SER A 53 -11.60 3.00 8.68
N GLY A 54 -11.95 2.15 9.65
CA GLY A 54 -12.14 2.58 11.04
C GLY A 54 -10.83 2.91 11.77
N LYS A 55 -9.73 3.10 11.04
CA LYS A 55 -8.38 3.31 11.57
C LYS A 55 -7.89 4.70 11.16
N ASN A 56 -7.47 5.49 12.14
CA ASN A 56 -6.75 6.74 11.90
C ASN A 56 -5.26 6.40 11.73
N ALA A 57 -4.80 6.25 10.48
CA ALA A 57 -3.43 5.89 10.18
C ALA A 57 -2.91 6.62 8.93
N PHE A 58 -1.60 6.94 8.94
CA PHE A 58 -0.91 7.37 7.73
C PHE A 58 -0.56 6.17 6.86
N ILE A 59 -0.97 6.18 5.60
CA ILE A 59 -0.71 5.09 4.66
C ILE A 59 0.65 5.35 3.97
N TRP A 60 1.66 4.57 4.34
CA TRP A 60 2.97 4.59 3.66
C TRP A 60 2.96 3.74 2.38
N ALA A 61 2.35 2.56 2.44
CA ALA A 61 2.17 1.64 1.33
C ALA A 61 0.78 0.97 1.43
N PHE A 62 0.24 0.52 0.31
CA PHE A 62 -0.99 -0.25 0.25
C PHE A 62 -0.77 -1.55 -0.53
N MET A 63 -1.54 -2.57 -0.18
CA MET A 63 -1.52 -3.87 -0.86
C MET A 63 -2.95 -4.22 -1.25
N LEU A 64 -3.17 -4.54 -2.53
CA LEU A 64 -4.40 -5.15 -3.00
C LEU A 64 -4.21 -6.67 -3.01
N LYS A 65 -5.08 -7.38 -2.29
CA LYS A 65 -5.10 -8.84 -2.27
C LYS A 65 -6.36 -9.32 -2.98
N HIS A 66 -6.19 -10.00 -4.11
CA HIS A 66 -7.31 -10.62 -4.80
C HIS A 66 -7.94 -11.70 -3.92
N GLN A 67 -9.27 -11.65 -3.78
CA GLN A 67 -10.04 -12.61 -2.99
C GLN A 67 -10.89 -13.50 -3.91
N SER A 68 -11.72 -12.87 -4.75
CA SER A 68 -12.65 -13.53 -5.67
C SER A 68 -13.12 -12.54 -6.73
N GLY A 69 -13.62 -13.05 -7.87
CA GLY A 69 -14.14 -12.24 -8.95
C GLY A 69 -13.61 -12.66 -10.31
N GLY A 70 -14.01 -11.92 -11.33
CA GLY A 70 -13.47 -12.03 -12.69
C GLY A 70 -12.31 -11.07 -12.92
N ASP A 71 -11.66 -11.25 -14.06
CA ASP A 71 -10.61 -10.34 -14.51
C ASP A 71 -11.22 -9.04 -15.07
N LEU A 72 -10.50 -7.94 -14.93
CA LEU A 72 -10.85 -6.66 -15.55
C LEU A 72 -10.57 -6.72 -17.05
N ASN A 73 -11.47 -6.14 -17.83
CA ASN A 73 -11.40 -6.06 -19.28
C ASN A 73 -11.54 -4.58 -19.71
N CYS A 74 -10.73 -4.14 -20.66
CA CYS A 74 -10.78 -2.79 -21.23
C CYS A 74 -11.42 -2.72 -22.61
N GLY A 75 -12.13 -3.76 -23.02
CA GLY A 75 -12.76 -3.90 -24.32
C GLY A 75 -11.81 -4.45 -25.39
N ASN A 76 -12.09 -4.10 -26.64
CA ASN A 76 -11.48 -4.73 -27.83
C ASN A 76 -10.03 -4.29 -28.13
N TYR A 77 -9.36 -3.58 -27.22
CA TYR A 77 -8.03 -3.00 -27.45
C TYR A 77 -6.87 -4.01 -27.43
N GLY A 78 -7.12 -5.28 -27.77
CA GLY A 78 -6.07 -6.30 -27.92
C GLY A 78 -5.20 -6.41 -26.67
N GLY A 79 -5.68 -7.14 -25.66
CA GLY A 79 -4.93 -7.27 -24.43
C GLY A 79 -5.60 -8.18 -23.42
N GLY A 80 -4.80 -9.01 -22.77
CA GLY A 80 -5.30 -9.97 -21.79
C GLY A 80 -5.98 -9.28 -20.61
N ASN A 81 -7.15 -9.82 -20.23
CA ASN A 81 -7.85 -9.47 -19.00
C ASN A 81 -6.99 -9.86 -17.81
N SER A 82 -7.01 -9.08 -16.74
CA SER A 82 -6.26 -9.44 -15.52
C SER A 82 -6.86 -8.84 -14.27
N LEU A 83 -6.35 -9.23 -13.11
CA LEU A 83 -6.88 -8.81 -11.82
C LEU A 83 -6.75 -7.29 -11.57
N TRP A 84 -5.70 -6.65 -12.11
CA TRP A 84 -5.35 -5.25 -11.79
C TRP A 84 -5.21 -4.33 -13.02
N GLY A 85 -5.73 -4.76 -14.17
CA GLY A 85 -5.76 -3.96 -15.39
C GLY A 85 -6.01 -4.77 -16.65
N CYS A 86 -5.54 -4.27 -17.80
CA CYS A 86 -5.80 -4.83 -19.12
C CYS A 86 -4.72 -4.38 -20.12
N GLY A 87 -4.70 -4.94 -21.34
CA GLY A 87 -3.82 -4.49 -22.42
C GLY A 87 -2.68 -5.45 -22.76
N ALA A 88 -1.99 -5.18 -23.87
CA ALA A 88 -0.92 -6.02 -24.41
C ALA A 88 0.32 -6.09 -23.50
N ASN A 89 0.69 -4.98 -22.86
CA ASN A 89 1.81 -4.96 -21.92
C ASN A 89 1.37 -5.48 -20.53
N LYS A 90 1.89 -6.64 -20.14
CA LYS A 90 1.57 -7.30 -18.86
C LYS A 90 2.03 -6.53 -17.61
N LYS A 91 2.87 -5.50 -17.78
CA LYS A 91 3.36 -4.66 -16.68
C LYS A 91 2.45 -3.48 -16.35
N ASP A 92 1.58 -3.08 -17.28
CA ASP A 92 0.74 -1.88 -17.15
C ASP A 92 -0.40 -2.10 -16.16
N ILE A 93 -0.37 -1.52 -14.97
CA ILE A 93 -1.45 -1.61 -13.97
C ILE A 93 -2.37 -0.38 -14.11
N TYR A 94 -3.69 -0.62 -13.99
CA TYR A 94 -4.74 0.40 -14.15
C TYR A 94 -5.60 0.58 -12.89
N THR A 95 -5.28 -0.12 -11.80
CA THR A 95 -6.00 -0.01 -10.53
C THR A 95 -5.35 1.01 -9.61
N PHE A 96 -6.11 1.98 -9.13
CA PHE A 96 -5.64 3.07 -8.28
C PHE A 96 -6.40 3.08 -6.96
N LEU A 97 -5.70 3.48 -5.89
CA LEU A 97 -6.34 3.83 -4.62
C LEU A 97 -6.51 5.35 -4.57
N THR A 98 -7.74 5.82 -4.34
CA THR A 98 -8.07 7.24 -4.26
C THR A 98 -8.68 7.61 -2.92
N ASP A 99 -8.74 8.92 -2.64
CA ASP A 99 -9.64 9.45 -1.62
C ASP A 99 -11.06 9.62 -2.17
N GLU A 100 -11.96 10.10 -1.31
CA GLU A 100 -13.38 10.39 -1.64
C GLU A 100 -13.57 11.47 -2.72
N ARG A 101 -12.53 12.24 -3.03
CA ARG A 101 -12.52 13.28 -4.07
C ARG A 101 -11.83 12.82 -5.35
N ASN A 102 -11.54 11.52 -5.47
CA ASN A 102 -10.81 10.90 -6.58
C ASN A 102 -9.35 11.35 -6.72
N ASN A 103 -8.75 11.92 -5.68
CA ASN A 103 -7.30 12.16 -5.70
C ASN A 103 -6.56 10.84 -5.51
N ILE A 104 -5.61 10.54 -6.39
CA ILE A 104 -4.82 9.31 -6.31
C ILE A 104 -3.93 9.35 -5.05
N ILE A 105 -4.19 8.45 -4.11
CA ILE A 105 -3.37 8.21 -2.92
C ILE A 105 -2.21 7.29 -3.28
N GLY A 106 -2.46 6.30 -4.15
CA GLY A 106 -1.47 5.29 -4.49
C GLY A 106 -1.67 4.65 -5.87
N PRO A 107 -0.55 4.28 -6.54
CA PRO A 107 0.83 4.35 -6.03
C PRO A 107 1.51 5.71 -6.22
N ARG A 108 2.07 6.27 -5.12
CA ARG A 108 2.82 7.54 -5.10
C ARG A 108 4.09 7.53 -5.94
N PHE A 109 4.70 6.36 -6.14
CA PHE A 109 5.97 6.17 -6.84
C PHE A 109 5.82 5.63 -8.26
N SER A 110 4.59 5.51 -8.74
CA SER A 110 4.43 5.28 -10.17
C SER A 110 4.90 6.53 -10.90
N LYS A 111 5.87 6.38 -11.79
CA LYS A 111 5.94 7.30 -12.93
C LYS A 111 4.65 7.01 -13.70
N PRO A 112 3.67 7.92 -13.78
CA PRO A 112 2.61 7.74 -14.76
C PRO A 112 3.36 7.65 -16.08
N SER A 113 3.30 6.51 -16.76
CA SER A 113 3.76 6.50 -18.15
C SER A 113 2.94 7.57 -18.85
N GLU A 114 3.61 8.44 -19.60
CA GLU A 114 3.05 9.59 -20.32
C GLU A 114 1.55 9.51 -20.49
N PHE A 115 0.87 10.56 -20.04
CA PHE A 115 -0.55 10.79 -20.20
C PHE A 115 -0.93 10.55 -21.68
N SER A 116 -1.24 9.30 -22.04
CA SER A 116 -1.95 9.03 -23.26
C SER A 116 -3.30 9.70 -23.04
N THR A 117 -3.78 10.45 -24.03
CA THR A 117 -4.97 11.31 -23.98
C THR A 117 -6.26 10.62 -23.46
N TYR A 118 -6.22 9.30 -23.17
CA TYR A 118 -7.35 8.45 -22.83
C TYR A 118 -7.21 7.62 -21.54
N SER A 119 -6.02 7.38 -20.99
CA SER A 119 -5.88 6.54 -19.79
C SER A 119 -4.56 6.73 -19.04
N VAL A 120 -4.63 6.69 -17.70
CA VAL A 120 -3.48 6.70 -16.79
C VAL A 120 -3.17 5.26 -16.39
N LYS A 121 -1.89 4.88 -16.48
CA LYS A 121 -1.38 3.56 -16.11
C LYS A 121 -0.01 3.68 -15.44
N TYR A 122 0.41 2.63 -14.76
CA TYR A 122 1.72 2.58 -14.12
C TYR A 122 2.35 1.20 -14.13
N GLU A 123 3.66 1.16 -13.94
CA GLU A 123 4.41 -0.08 -13.73
C GLU A 123 5.01 -0.09 -12.31
N LEU A 124 5.08 -1.27 -11.71
CA LEU A 124 5.76 -1.52 -10.43
C LEU A 124 6.87 -2.55 -10.67
N PRO A 125 8.16 -2.21 -10.49
CA PRO A 125 9.26 -3.16 -10.67
C PRO A 125 9.06 -4.43 -9.85
N GLY A 126 9.19 -5.60 -10.49
CA GLY A 126 8.97 -6.90 -9.86
C GLY A 126 7.51 -7.33 -9.74
N TYR A 127 6.57 -6.47 -10.13
CA TYR A 127 5.14 -6.80 -10.19
C TYR A 127 4.66 -6.76 -11.64
N HIS A 128 3.73 -7.65 -11.95
CA HIS A 128 2.99 -7.65 -13.20
C HIS A 128 1.51 -7.78 -12.87
N ARG A 129 0.66 -7.58 -13.88
CA ARG A 129 -0.75 -7.95 -13.75
C ARG A 129 -0.89 -9.46 -13.79
N PRO A 130 -1.31 -10.11 -12.69
CA PRO A 130 -1.52 -11.56 -12.69
C PRO A 130 -2.77 -11.88 -13.50
N HIS A 131 -2.65 -12.91 -14.34
CA HIS A 131 -3.79 -13.62 -14.90
C HIS A 131 -4.14 -14.78 -13.96
N ARG A 132 -5.40 -15.19 -13.94
CA ARG A 132 -5.71 -16.49 -13.33
C ARG A 132 -5.08 -17.61 -14.17
N PRO A 133 -4.58 -18.68 -13.53
CA PRO A 133 -4.19 -19.90 -14.25
C PRO A 133 -5.37 -20.52 -14.99
#